data_AF-A0A6V7MAQ3-F1
#
_entry.id   AF-A0A6V7MAQ3-F1
#
_cell.length_a   1.000
_cell.length_b   1.000
_cell.length_c   1.000
_cell.angle_alpha   90.00
_cell.angle_beta   90.00
_cell.angle_gamma   90.00
#
_symmetry.space_group_name_H-M   'P 1'
#
loop_
_entity.id
_entity.type
_entity.pdbx_description
1 polymer ?
#
loop_
_entity_poly.entity_id
_entity_poly.type
_entity_poly.pdbx_seq_one_letter_code
_entity_poly.pdbx_strand_id
1 'polypeptide(L)' 'LLEDSKIMHQLIEKTLKRESLPDIPLHLKASYNSIKLILKDLTDVRMIESHVVHPELGYRGFVDCVANY' A
#
# COMPACT_ATOMS: atom_id res chain seq x y z
N LEU A 1 -7.65 13.54 6.96
CA LEU A 1 -6.82 13.59 5.73
C LEU A 1 -5.48 12.87 5.91
N LEU A 2 -4.49 13.43 6.63
CA LEU A 2 -3.18 12.75 6.78
C LEU A 2 -3.27 11.39 7.50
N GLU A 3 -4.00 11.34 8.62
CA GLU A 3 -4.16 10.10 9.39
C GLU A 3 -4.97 9.04 8.64
N ASP A 4 -5.99 9.47 7.91
CA ASP A 4 -6.79 8.59 7.05
C ASP A 4 -5.93 7.95 5.95
N SER A 5 -5.06 8.74 5.32
CA SER A 5 -4.10 8.23 4.32
C SER A 5 -3.15 7.22 4.94
N LYS A 6 -2.57 7.48 6.13
CA LYS A 6 -1.70 6.50 6.81
C LYS A 6 -2.43 5.19 7.10
N ILE A 7 -3.66 5.25 7.61
CA ILE A 7 -4.47 4.06 7.87
C ILE A 7 -4.74 3.30 6.56
N MET A 8 -5.03 4.02 5.48
CA MET A 8 -5.29 3.42 4.18
C MET A 8 -4.05 2.69 3.63
N HIS A 9 -2.85 3.29 3.71
CA HIS A 9 -1.59 2.64 3.33
C HIS A 9 -1.33 1.39 4.18
N GLN A 10 -1.52 1.46 5.50
CA GLN A 10 -1.38 0.30 6.38
C GLN A 10 -2.35 -0.84 6.03
N LEU A 11 -3.59 -0.52 5.66
CA LEU A 11 -4.57 -1.51 5.22
C LEU A 11 -4.13 -2.17 3.91
N ILE A 12 -3.61 -1.40 2.95
CA ILE A 12 -3.08 -1.91 1.68
C ILE A 12 -1.87 -2.83 1.94
N GLU A 13 -0.90 -2.36 2.72
CA GLU A 13 0.29 -3.11 3.12
C GLU A 13 -0.09 -4.47 3.72
N LYS A 14 -0.99 -4.49 4.71
CA LYS A 14 -1.46 -5.74 5.34
C LYS A 14 -2.18 -6.66 4.37
N THR A 15 -2.96 -6.08 3.44
CA THR A 15 -3.64 -6.85 2.39
C THR A 15 -2.63 -7.56 1.50
N LEU A 16 -1.59 -6.84 1.05
CA LEU A 16 -0.54 -7.37 0.17
C LEU A 16 0.34 -8.40 0.88
N LYS A 17 0.61 -8.21 2.18
CA LYS A 17 1.31 -9.19 3.04
C LYS A 17 0.48 -10.42 3.40
N ARG A 18 -0.82 -10.46 3.03
CA ARG A 18 -1.79 -11.51 3.39
C ARG A 18 -1.92 -11.71 4.91
N GLU A 19 -1.76 -10.62 5.66
CA GLU A 19 -1.94 -10.59 7.11
C GLU A 19 -3.42 -10.45 7.49
N SER A 20 -3.73 -10.65 8.77
CA SER A 20 -5.07 -10.36 9.28
C SER A 20 -5.36 -8.87 9.19
N LEU A 21 -6.46 -8.52 8.52
CA LEU A 21 -6.89 -7.14 8.38
C LEU A 21 -7.55 -6.67 9.69
N PRO A 22 -7.17 -5.48 10.21
CA PRO A 22 -7.88 -4.84 11.29
C PRO A 22 -9.26 -4.34 10.82
N ASP A 23 -10.11 -3.95 11.76
CA ASP A 23 -11.39 -3.32 11.44
C ASP A 23 -11.17 -2.04 10.62
N ILE A 24 -11.72 -2.03 9.40
CA ILE A 24 -11.63 -0.89 8.49
C ILE A 24 -12.57 0.20 9.00
N PRO A 25 -12.06 1.42 9.28
CA PRO A 25 -12.90 2.53 9.72
C PRO A 25 -14.03 2.80 8.73
N LEU A 26 -15.23 3.10 9.25
CA LEU A 26 -16.45 3.20 8.43
C LEU A 26 -16.31 4.24 7.30
N HIS A 27 -15.65 5.37 7.58
CA HIS A 27 -15.42 6.45 6.62
C HIS A 27 -14.40 6.11 5.53
N LEU A 28 -13.54 5.09 5.74
CA LEU A 28 -12.55 4.62 4.76
C LEU A 28 -13.00 3.38 3.99
N LYS A 29 -14.07 2.71 4.46
CA LYS A 29 -14.57 1.46 3.89
C LYS A 29 -14.91 1.59 2.40
N ALA A 30 -15.49 2.71 1.99
CA ALA A 30 -15.81 2.96 0.58
C ALA A 30 -14.53 3.03 -0.28
N SER A 31 -13.52 3.78 0.18
CA SER A 31 -12.23 3.93 -0.50
C SER A 31 -11.43 2.62 -0.52
N TYR A 32 -11.46 1.83 0.55
CA TYR A 32 -10.81 0.53 0.56
C TYR A 32 -11.51 -0.46 -0.38
N ASN A 33 -12.85 -0.47 -0.40
CA ASN A 33 -13.61 -1.36 -1.27
C ASN A 33 -13.42 -1.05 -2.76
N SER A 34 -13.21 0.22 -3.12
CA SER A 34 -13.00 0.59 -4.53
C SER A 34 -11.71 0.00 -5.10
N ILE A 35 -10.66 -0.14 -4.29
CA ILE A 35 -9.36 -0.71 -4.72
C ILE A 35 -9.25 -2.21 -4.43
N LYS A 36 -10.16 -2.80 -3.66
CA LYS A 36 -10.07 -4.20 -3.22
C LYS A 36 -9.95 -5.21 -4.36
N LEU A 37 -10.58 -4.94 -5.51
CA LEU A 37 -10.47 -5.82 -6.68
C LEU A 37 -9.07 -5.74 -7.30
N ILE A 38 -8.56 -4.52 -7.49
CA ILE A 38 -7.20 -4.25 -7.98
C ILE A 38 -6.18 -4.98 -7.10
N LEU A 39 -6.32 -4.89 -5.77
CA LEU A 39 -5.41 -5.55 -4.83
C LEU A 39 -5.42 -7.08 -4.93
N LYS A 40 -6.48 -7.71 -5.45
CA LYS A 40 -6.53 -9.17 -5.68
C LYS A 40 -5.80 -9.58 -6.96
N ASP A 41 -5.79 -8.70 -7.94
CA ASP A 41 -5.19 -8.96 -9.25
C ASP A 41 -3.67 -8.74 -9.23
N LEU A 42 -3.15 -8.04 -8.21
CA LEU A 42 -1.72 -7.86 -8.01
C LEU A 42 -0.99 -9.19 -7.76
N THR A 43 0.05 -9.45 -8.55
CA THR A 43 0.93 -10.61 -8.41
C THR A 43 2.39 -10.18 -8.23
N ASP A 44 3.24 -11.12 -7.81
CA ASP A 44 4.71 -10.92 -7.70
C ASP A 44 5.12 -9.65 -6.94
N VAL A 45 4.52 -9.41 -5.77
CA VAL A 45 4.89 -8.27 -4.91
C VAL A 45 6.35 -8.39 -4.48
N ARG A 46 7.20 -7.47 -4.96
CA ARG A 46 8.66 -7.48 -4.70
C ARG A 46 9.06 -6.52 -3.58
N MET A 47 8.36 -5.40 -3.44
CA MET A 47 8.66 -4.38 -2.44
C MET A 47 7.36 -3.77 -1.94
N ILE A 48 7.33 -3.44 -0.65
CA ILE A 48 6.22 -2.76 0.03
C ILE A 48 6.85 -1.73 0.99
N GLU A 49 6.33 -0.51 1.00
CA GLU A 49 6.67 0.59 1.93
C GLU A 49 8.18 0.69 2.21
N SER A 50 8.96 0.90 1.15
CA SER A 50 10.42 0.75 1.16
C SER A 50 11.17 2.02 0.79
N HIS A 51 12.27 2.29 1.49
CA HIS A 51 13.19 3.37 1.15
C HIS A 51 14.02 3.02 -0.07
N VAL A 52 14.12 3.98 -1.00
CA VAL A 52 14.97 3.86 -2.20
C VAL A 52 15.89 5.05 -2.30
N VAL A 53 17.10 4.81 -2.81
CA VAL A 53 18.11 5.84 -3.06
C VAL A 53 18.59 5.69 -4.48
N HIS A 54 18.60 6.78 -5.24
CA HIS A 54 19.24 6.82 -6.54
C HIS A 54 20.65 7.38 -6.36
N PRO A 55 21.71 6.55 -6.39
CA PRO A 55 23.05 6.98 -6.01
C PRO A 55 23.63 8.04 -6.96
N GLU A 56 23.37 7.94 -8.26
CA GLU A 56 23.93 8.86 -9.27
C GLU A 56 23.22 10.22 -9.31
N LEU A 57 21.89 10.23 -9.18
CA LEU A 57 21.08 11.45 -9.19
C LEU A 57 20.92 12.07 -7.80
N GLY A 58 21.38 11.40 -6.74
CA GLY A 58 21.46 11.94 -5.39
C GLY A 58 20.13 12.16 -4.67
N TYR A 59 19.04 11.54 -5.12
CA TYR A 59 17.74 11.63 -4.44
C TYR A 59 17.37 10.34 -3.72
N ARG A 60 16.48 10.50 -2.73
CA ARG A 60 15.88 9.39 -1.99
C ARG A 60 14.37 9.54 -1.96
N GLY A 61 13.67 8.41 -1.92
CA GLY A 61 12.22 8.36 -1.89
C GLY A 61 11.72 7.22 -1.01
N PHE A 62 10.41 7.18 -0.89
CA PHE A 62 9.68 6.08 -0.27
C PHE A 62 8.71 5.54 -1.31
N VAL A 63 8.77 4.23 -1.56
CA VAL A 63 7.94 3.56 -2.56
C VAL A 63 6.88 2.74 -1.83
N ASP A 64 5.62 2.98 -2.16
CA ASP A 64 4.47 2.32 -1.52
C ASP A 64 4.45 0.81 -1.86
N CYS A 65 4.54 0.45 -3.14
CA CYS A 65 4.50 -0.94 -3.60
C CYS A 65 5.16 -1.11 -4.98
N VAL A 66 5.82 -2.25 -5.19
CA VAL A 66 6.29 -2.72 -6.50
C VAL A 66 5.75 -4.12 -6.73
N ALA A 67 4.85 -4.27 -7.71
CA ALA A 67 4.16 -5.51 -8.05
C ALA A 67 3.79 -5.54 -9.55
N ASN A 68 3.34 -6.70 -10.03
CA ASN A 68 2.75 -6.86 -11.36
C ASN A 68 1.24 -6.62 -11.27
N TYR A 69 0.67 -5.88 -12.22
CA TYR A 69 -0.76 -5.58 -12.37
C TYR A 69 -1.17 -5.75 -13.82
#